data_AF-A0A962JDU9-F1
#
_entry.id   AF-A0A962JDU9-F1
#
_cell.length_a   1.000
_cell.length_b   1.000
_cell.length_c   1.000
_cell.angle_alpha   90.00
_cell.angle_beta   90.00
_cell.angle_gamma   90.00
#
_symmetry.space_group_name_H-M   'P 1'
#
loop_
_entity.id
_entity.type
_entity.pdbx_description
1 polymer ?
#
loop_
_entity_poly.entity_id
_entity_poly.type
_entity_poly.pdbx_seq_one_letter_code
_entity_poly.pdbx_strand_id
1 'polypeptide(L)' 'MSLKAQLTDAMKEAMRAKDSARLGVIRMALAAFKQIEVDERIELDEARSLAVLEKLIKQRRESVAAFTAA' A
#
# COMPACT_ATOMS: atom_id res chain seq x y z
N MET A 1 8.23 -7.97 -13.38
CA MET A 1 7.00 -7.15 -13.19
C MET A 1 7.23 -6.31 -11.95
N SER A 2 7.09 -4.98 -12.00
CA SER A 2 7.38 -4.11 -10.85
C SER A 2 6.37 -4.31 -9.72
N LEU A 3 6.76 -4.00 -8.48
CA LEU A 3 5.89 -4.12 -7.30
C LEU A 3 4.58 -3.32 -7.44
N LYS A 4 4.64 -2.12 -8.03
CA LYS A 4 3.46 -1.30 -8.34
C LYS A 4 2.52 -1.99 -9.33
N ALA A 5 3.08 -2.67 -10.34
CA ALA A 5 2.28 -3.44 -11.29
C ALA A 5 1.60 -4.64 -10.61
N GLN A 6 2.33 -5.37 -9.75
CA GLN A 6 1.76 -6.46 -8.97
C GLN A 6 0.62 -6.01 -8.06
N LEU A 7 0.77 -4.88 -7.36
CA LEU A 7 -0.29 -4.29 -6.53
C LEU A 7 -1.49 -3.84 -7.36
N THR A 8 -1.27 -3.31 -8.56
CA THR A 8 -2.35 -2.92 -9.47
C THR A 8 -3.15 -4.13 -9.94
N ASP A 9 -2.50 -5.25 -10.24
CA ASP A 9 -3.19 -6.48 -10.63
C ASP A 9 -3.89 -7.15 -9.44
N ALA A 10 -3.28 -7.14 -8.26
CA ALA A 10 -3.92 -7.58 -7.02
C ALA A 10 -5.17 -6.72 -6.70
N MET A 11 -5.15 -5.42 -7.01
CA MET A 11 -6.33 -4.54 -6.87
C MET A 11 -7.45 -5.00 -7.79
N LYS A 12 -7.15 -5.28 -9.07
CA LYS A 12 -8.15 -5.78 -10.04
C LYS A 12 -8.75 -7.09 -9.55
N GLU A 13 -7.92 -7.98 -9.03
CA GLU A 13 -8.37 -9.26 -8.50
C GLU A 13 -9.28 -9.08 -7.28
N ALA A 14 -8.89 -8.22 -6.32
CA ALA A 14 -9.73 -7.91 -5.17
C ALA A 14 -11.08 -7.28 -5.58
N MET A 15 -11.11 -6.46 -6.64
CA MET A 15 -12.36 -5.93 -7.21
C MET A 15 -13.25 -7.03 -7.78
N ARG A 16 -12.68 -7.98 -8.56
CA ARG A 16 -13.44 -9.11 -9.12
C ARG A 16 -13.99 -10.04 -8.05
N ALA A 17 -13.16 -10.32 -7.03
CA ALA A 17 -13.52 -11.15 -5.89
C ALA A 17 -14.49 -10.46 -4.90
N LYS A 18 -14.75 -9.15 -5.08
CA LYS A 18 -15.52 -8.31 -4.13
C LYS A 18 -14.95 -8.35 -2.70
N ASP A 19 -13.63 -8.51 -2.58
CA ASP A 19 -12.93 -8.50 -1.29
C ASP A 19 -12.65 -7.06 -0.87
N SER A 20 -13.65 -6.43 -0.24
CA SER A 20 -13.60 -5.03 0.18
C SER A 20 -12.46 -4.74 1.15
N ALA A 21 -12.12 -5.69 2.03
CA ALA A 21 -11.05 -5.52 3.02
C ALA A 21 -9.69 -5.46 2.32
N ARG A 22 -9.38 -6.45 1.47
CA ARG A 22 -8.13 -6.47 0.70
C ARG A 22 -8.04 -5.31 -0.28
N LEU A 23 -9.14 -4.98 -0.95
CA LEU A 23 -9.21 -3.85 -1.89
C LEU A 23 -8.88 -2.52 -1.22
N GLY A 24 -9.43 -2.26 -0.03
CA GLY A 24 -9.14 -1.06 0.73
C GLY A 24 -7.66 -0.92 1.05
N VAL A 25 -7.04 -1.99 1.56
CA VAL A 25 -5.61 -2.00 1.90
C VAL A 25 -4.73 -1.76 0.68
N ILE A 26 -5.00 -2.43 -0.44
CA ILE A 26 -4.23 -2.26 -1.69
C ILE A 26 -4.35 -0.82 -2.22
N ARG A 27 -5.55 -0.24 -2.20
CA ARG A 27 -5.76 1.15 -2.64
C ARG A 27 -5.00 2.14 -1.77
N MET A 28 -4.94 1.92 -0.45
CA MET A 28 -4.13 2.76 0.44
C MET A 28 -2.64 2.71 0.10
N ALA A 29 -2.10 1.53 -0.19
CA ALA A 29 -0.70 1.39 -0.61
C ALA A 29 -0.41 2.11 -1.94
N LEU A 30 -1.28 1.92 -2.95
CA LEU A 30 -1.15 2.60 -4.24
C LEU A 30 -1.27 4.13 -4.12
N ALA A 31 -2.15 4.62 -3.23
CA ALA A 31 -2.27 6.05 -2.95
C ALA A 31 -0.99 6.61 -2.31
N ALA A 32 -0.39 5.90 -1.36
CA ALA A 32 0.88 6.31 -0.75
C ALA A 32 2.02 6.38 -1.77
N PHE A 33 2.09 5.43 -2.70
CA PHE A 33 3.04 5.49 -3.80
C PHE A 33 2.80 6.72 -4.67
N LYS A 34 1.54 6.95 -5.07
CA LYS A 34 1.18 8.08 -5.92
C LYS A 34 1.46 9.42 -5.25
N GLN A 35 1.26 9.53 -3.95
CA GLN A 35 1.57 10.73 -3.17
C GLN A 35 3.06 11.09 -3.30
N ILE A 36 3.97 10.12 -3.10
CA ILE A 36 5.41 10.34 -3.21
C ILE A 36 5.81 10.74 -4.64
N GLU A 37 5.26 10.06 -5.65
CA GLU A 37 5.51 10.40 -7.06
C GLU A 37 5.09 11.83 -7.40
N VAL A 38 3.96 12.29 -6.85
CA VAL A 38 3.44 13.65 -7.07
C VAL A 38 4.27 14.68 -6.30
N ASP A 39 4.55 14.41 -5.03
CA ASP A 39 5.25 15.35 -4.15
C ASP A 39 6.70 15.57 -4.60
N GLU A 40 7.37 14.51 -5.03
CA GLU A 40 8.78 14.57 -5.41
C GLU A 40 9.00 14.66 -6.92
N ARG A 41 7.93 14.52 -7.71
CA ARG A 41 7.96 14.53 -9.19
C ARG A 41 8.91 13.47 -9.75
N ILE A 42 8.88 12.28 -9.15
CA ILE A 42 9.69 11.13 -9.55
C ILE A 42 8.80 9.96 -9.97
N GLU A 43 9.40 8.97 -10.62
CA GLU A 43 8.85 7.62 -10.68
C GLU A 43 9.36 6.81 -9.49
N LEU A 44 8.47 6.07 -8.83
CA LEU A 44 8.84 5.29 -7.66
C LEU A 44 9.56 4.01 -8.08
N ASP A 45 10.83 3.89 -7.72
CA ASP A 45 11.60 2.67 -7.94
C ASP A 45 11.19 1.53 -6.98
N GLU A 46 11.73 0.34 -7.23
CA GLU A 46 11.37 -0.87 -6.50
C GLU A 46 11.82 -0.83 -5.03
N ALA A 47 13.02 -0.33 -4.75
CA ALA A 47 13.56 -0.24 -3.40
C ALA A 47 12.73 0.71 -2.54
N ARG A 48 12.37 1.86 -3.11
CA ARG A 48 11.54 2.86 -2.44
C ARG A 48 10.11 2.40 -2.27
N SER A 49 9.57 1.67 -3.25
CA SER A 49 8.25 1.03 -3.13
C SER A 49 8.22 0.06 -1.94
N LEU A 50 9.26 -0.77 -1.76
CA LEU A 50 9.38 -1.69 -0.63
C LEU A 50 9.45 -0.95 0.70
N ALA A 51 10.30 0.08 0.80
CA ALA A 51 10.45 0.89 2.01
C ALA A 51 9.13 1.56 2.44
N VAL A 52 8.32 2.01 1.48
CA VAL A 52 6.99 2.59 1.76
C VAL A 52 6.04 1.53 2.30
N LEU A 53 6.04 0.31 1.76
CA LEU A 53 5.22 -0.79 2.29
C LEU A 53 5.65 -1.19 3.71
N GLU A 54 6.94 -1.30 3.98
CA GLU A 54 7.46 -1.58 5.32
C GLU A 54 6.99 -0.53 6.34
N LYS A 55 7.06 0.75 5.96
CA LYS A 55 6.54 1.86 6.78
C LYS A 55 5.04 1.70 7.05
N LEU A 56 4.24 1.41 6.03
CA LEU A 56 2.79 1.21 6.18
C LEU A 56 2.46 0.01 7.09
N ILE A 57 3.21 -1.10 6.96
CA ILE A 57 3.06 -2.29 7.82
C ILE A 57 3.37 -1.94 9.28
N LYS A 58 4.46 -1.20 9.52
CA LYS A 58 4.84 -0.76 10.85
C LYS A 58 3.75 0.11 11.49
N GLN A 59 3.25 1.12 10.76
CA GLN A 59 2.15 1.98 11.23
C GLN A 59 0.90 1.19 11.59
N ARG A 60 0.57 0.13 10.82
CA ARG A 60 -0.56 -0.74 11.15
C ARG A 60 -0.33 -1.57 12.40
N ARG A 61 0.86 -2.15 12.59
CA ARG A 61 1.20 -2.89 13.82
C ARG A 61 1.14 -1.99 15.05
N GLU A 62 1.69 -0.79 14.95
CA GLU A 62 1.64 0.21 16.03
C GLU A 62 0.21 0.65 16.35
N SER A 63 -0.61 0.88 15.33
CA SER A 63 -2.02 1.21 15.52
C SER A 63 -2.81 0.07 16.18
N VAL A 64 -2.56 -1.19 15.81
CA VAL A 64 -3.19 -2.35 16.47
C VAL A 64 -2.79 -2.38 17.94
N ALA A 65 -1.49 -2.28 18.24
CA ALA A 65 -1.01 -2.28 19.63
C ALA A 65 -1.64 -1.15 20.45
N ALA A 66 -1.77 0.06 19.89
CA ALA A 66 -2.40 1.19 20.55
C ALA A 66 -3.90 0.95 20.84
N PHE A 67 -4.64 0.34 19.92
CA PHE A 67 -6.07 0.05 20.11
C PHE A 67 -6.34 -1.10 21.08
N THR A 68 -5.41 -2.06 21.22
CA THR A 68 -5.57 -3.21 22.13
C THR A 68 -5.01 -2.97 23.53
N ALA A 69 -4.19 -1.93 23.71
CA ALA A 69 -3.63 -1.55 25.01
C ALA A 69 -4.55 -0.59 25.81
N ALA A 70 -5.67 -0.18 25.22
CA ALA A 70 -6.74 0.62 25.83
C ALA A 70 -7.86 -0.29 26.34
#